data_AF-A0A0G0I400-F1
#
_entry.id   AF-A0A0G0I400-F1
#
_cell.length_a   1.000
_cell.length_b   1.000
_cell.length_c   1.000
_cell.angle_alpha   90.00
_cell.angle_beta   90.00
_cell.angle_gamma   90.00
#
_symmetry.space_group_name_H-M   'P 1'
#
loop_
_entity.id
_entity.type
_entity.pdbx_description
1 polymer ?
#
loop_
_entity_poly.entity_id
_entity_poly.type
_entity_poly.pdbx_seq_one_letter_code
_entity_poly.pdbx_strand_id
1 'polypeptide(L)'
;MNHFQTGRVSTNKNYFLMFLGRKGDSMIEQEIQGASVAWFKIAELIARREREKALGVCRLLAHSFPDRAYELQLEGDILWALEDTLAKDRYTQAAQLYEHNERWVEAIALYEHITTIYPIDYTALADLLFCYAMGNAYDLFTTLCNTLLHKTQTGMLSDTNYTTIMHQAQEKLQKYPTSQHTAWVNDFILWAATK
;
A
#
# COMPACT_ATOMS: atom_id res chain seq x y z
N MET A 1 -8.92 33.95 -4.19
CA MET A 1 -8.94 33.22 -5.47
C MET A 1 -7.51 32.78 -5.75
N ASN A 2 -7.13 31.58 -5.30
CA ASN A 2 -5.78 31.05 -5.47
C ASN A 2 -5.86 29.78 -6.33
N HIS A 3 -5.14 29.79 -7.43
CA HIS A 3 -4.96 28.67 -8.34
C HIS A 3 -4.16 27.56 -7.64
N PHE A 4 -4.81 26.44 -7.33
CA PHE A 4 -4.13 25.19 -7.04
C PHE A 4 -3.69 24.54 -8.36
N GLN A 5 -2.39 24.52 -8.61
CA GLN A 5 -1.80 23.69 -9.65
C GLN A 5 -1.76 22.24 -9.12
N THR A 6 -2.54 21.36 -9.75
CA THR A 6 -2.48 19.92 -9.52
C THR A 6 -1.28 19.35 -10.26
N GLY A 7 -0.19 19.14 -9.51
CA GLY A 7 0.93 18.32 -9.96
C GLY A 7 0.45 16.91 -10.24
N ARG A 8 0.60 16.44 -11.47
CA ARG A 8 0.29 15.07 -11.87
C ARG A 8 1.28 14.13 -11.18
N VAL A 9 0.78 13.31 -10.27
CA VAL A 9 1.49 12.13 -9.77
C VAL A 9 1.59 11.16 -10.95
N SER A 10 2.83 10.88 -11.35
CA SER A 10 3.18 9.89 -12.37
C SER A 10 2.70 8.51 -11.91
N THR A 11 1.57 8.04 -12.42
CA THR A 11 1.10 6.69 -12.18
C THR A 11 2.07 5.68 -12.79
N ASN A 12 2.53 4.76 -11.94
CA ASN A 12 3.38 3.61 -12.24
C ASN A 12 2.83 2.78 -13.42
N LYS A 13 3.21 3.12 -14.66
CA LYS A 13 2.95 2.31 -15.85
C LYS A 13 3.92 1.13 -16.02
N ASN A 14 4.88 0.96 -15.11
CA ASN A 14 6.03 0.08 -15.34
C ASN A 14 5.96 -1.32 -14.71
N TYR A 15 4.99 -1.63 -13.85
CA TYR A 15 4.91 -2.98 -13.27
C TYR A 15 4.35 -4.03 -14.25
N PHE A 16 3.53 -3.61 -15.22
CA PHE A 16 2.93 -4.54 -16.19
C PHE A 16 3.92 -5.05 -17.26
N LEU A 17 5.02 -4.33 -17.50
CA LEU A 17 5.96 -4.66 -18.58
C LEU A 17 7.20 -5.46 -18.14
N MET A 18 7.43 -5.66 -16.83
CA MET A 18 8.60 -6.43 -16.36
C MET A 18 8.42 -7.96 -16.40
N PHE A 19 7.22 -8.48 -16.66
CA PHE A 19 6.95 -9.93 -16.64
C PHE A 19 6.99 -10.64 -18.01
N LEU A 20 7.17 -9.91 -19.12
CA LEU A 20 7.03 -10.48 -20.49
C LEU A 20 8.38 -10.73 -21.19
N GLY A 21 9.32 -11.36 -20.50
CA GLY A 21 10.69 -11.56 -21.01
C GLY A 21 11.24 -12.97 -20.88
N ARG A 22 10.61 -14.00 -21.46
CA ARG A 22 11.29 -15.25 -21.87
C ARG A 22 10.43 -16.14 -22.80
N LYS A 23 10.89 -16.21 -24.06
CA LYS A 23 10.52 -17.07 -25.20
C LYS A 23 9.61 -18.27 -24.90
N GLY A 24 8.39 -18.20 -25.44
CA GLY A 24 7.39 -19.27 -25.48
C GLY A 24 6.14 -18.82 -26.24
N ASP A 25 6.32 -18.27 -27.45
CA ASP A 25 5.45 -17.20 -27.97
C ASP A 25 4.02 -17.60 -28.38
N SER A 26 3.67 -18.87 -28.62
CA SER A 26 2.30 -19.20 -29.07
C SER A 26 1.31 -19.55 -27.95
N MET A 27 1.79 -19.96 -26.76
CA MET A 27 0.90 -20.27 -25.63
C MET A 27 0.59 -19.03 -24.80
N ILE A 28 1.57 -18.13 -24.68
CA ILE A 28 1.46 -16.86 -23.95
C ILE A 28 0.44 -15.92 -24.61
N GLU A 29 0.33 -15.95 -25.94
CA GLU A 29 -0.55 -15.03 -26.68
C GLU A 29 -2.05 -15.30 -26.41
N GLN A 30 -2.43 -16.57 -26.23
CA GLN A 30 -3.81 -16.96 -25.94
C GLN A 30 -4.21 -16.63 -24.48
N GLU A 31 -3.28 -16.75 -23.53
CA GLU A 31 -3.49 -16.35 -22.13
C GLU A 31 -3.63 -14.82 -21.98
N ILE A 32 -2.83 -14.04 -22.73
CA ILE A 32 -2.91 -12.57 -22.75
C ILE A 32 -4.28 -12.11 -23.29
N GLN A 33 -4.79 -12.74 -24.35
CA GLN A 33 -6.11 -12.39 -24.91
C GLN A 33 -7.24 -12.66 -23.90
N GLY A 34 -7.22 -13.79 -23.21
CA GLY A 34 -8.21 -14.12 -22.17
C GLY A 34 -8.23 -13.13 -21.00
N ALA A 35 -7.04 -12.76 -20.51
CA ALA A 35 -6.91 -11.77 -19.43
C ALA A 35 -7.46 -10.40 -19.85
N SER A 36 -7.19 -9.96 -21.09
CA SER A 36 -7.68 -8.67 -21.59
C SER A 36 -9.22 -8.55 -21.55
N VAL A 37 -9.93 -9.62 -21.91
CA VAL A 37 -11.40 -9.65 -21.91
C VAL A 37 -11.96 -9.59 -20.49
N ALA A 38 -11.34 -10.29 -19.52
CA ALA A 38 -11.74 -10.24 -18.12
C ALA A 38 -11.62 -8.82 -17.54
N TRP A 39 -10.52 -8.11 -17.83
CA TRP A 39 -10.32 -6.73 -17.40
C TRP A 39 -11.37 -5.77 -17.97
N PHE A 40 -11.66 -5.87 -19.27
CA PHE A 40 -12.75 -5.08 -19.88
C PHE A 40 -14.10 -5.39 -19.21
N LYS A 41 -14.35 -6.66 -18.87
CA LYS A 41 -15.59 -7.04 -18.21
C LYS A 41 -15.69 -6.45 -16.80
N ILE A 42 -14.63 -6.49 -16.01
CA ILE A 42 -14.60 -5.85 -14.68
C ILE A 42 -14.88 -4.35 -14.81
N ALA A 43 -14.23 -3.66 -15.75
CA ALA A 43 -14.43 -2.24 -15.97
C ALA A 43 -15.89 -1.90 -16.35
N GLU A 44 -16.52 -2.69 -17.23
CA GLU A 44 -17.93 -2.55 -17.58
C GLU A 44 -18.85 -2.71 -16.35
N LEU A 45 -18.58 -3.71 -15.50
CA LEU A 45 -19.34 -3.97 -14.28
C LEU A 45 -19.19 -2.84 -13.24
N ILE A 46 -17.98 -2.29 -13.09
CA ILE A 46 -17.72 -1.12 -12.25
C ILE A 46 -18.51 0.10 -12.76
N ALA A 47 -18.48 0.35 -14.08
CA ALA A 47 -19.23 1.46 -14.69
C ALA A 47 -20.75 1.35 -14.46
N ARG A 48 -21.28 0.12 -14.34
CA ARG A 48 -22.68 -0.17 -14.00
C ARG A 48 -22.95 -0.26 -12.50
N ARG A 49 -21.94 -0.07 -11.64
CA ARG A 49 -22.00 -0.24 -10.18
C ARG A 49 -22.44 -1.66 -9.75
N GLU A 50 -22.16 -2.69 -10.55
CA GLU A 50 -22.53 -4.09 -10.28
C GLU A 50 -21.48 -4.82 -9.42
N ARG A 51 -21.40 -4.46 -8.13
CA ARG A 51 -20.37 -4.93 -7.17
C ARG A 51 -20.11 -6.43 -7.16
N GLU A 52 -21.13 -7.25 -6.83
CA GLU A 52 -20.96 -8.70 -6.66
C GLU A 52 -20.48 -9.38 -7.94
N LYS A 53 -20.94 -8.90 -9.10
CA LYS A 53 -20.52 -9.43 -10.38
C LYS A 53 -19.07 -9.07 -10.68
N ALA A 54 -18.65 -7.83 -10.40
CA ALA A 54 -17.27 -7.40 -10.59
C ALA A 54 -16.31 -8.23 -9.73
N LEU A 55 -16.64 -8.42 -8.44
CA LEU A 55 -15.87 -9.28 -7.54
C LEU A 55 -15.88 -10.75 -7.98
N GLY A 56 -17.02 -11.25 -8.49
CA GLY A 56 -17.11 -12.59 -9.05
C GLY A 56 -16.14 -12.82 -10.22
N VAL A 57 -16.09 -11.88 -11.17
CA VAL A 57 -15.12 -11.94 -12.29
C VAL A 57 -13.68 -11.81 -11.79
N CYS A 58 -13.43 -10.95 -10.79
CA CYS A 58 -12.11 -10.80 -10.17
C CYS A 58 -11.60 -12.11 -9.57
N ARG A 59 -12.44 -12.85 -8.82
CA ARG A 59 -12.06 -14.15 -8.23
C ARG A 59 -11.78 -15.21 -9.29
N LEU A 60 -12.56 -15.23 -10.37
CA LEU A 60 -12.30 -16.12 -11.50
C LEU A 60 -10.94 -15.81 -12.14
N LEU A 61 -10.63 -14.52 -12.30
CA LEU A 61 -9.33 -14.08 -12.82
C LEU A 61 -8.20 -14.41 -11.84
N ALA A 62 -8.44 -14.27 -10.54
CA ALA A 62 -7.47 -14.55 -9.48
C ALA A 62 -7.00 -16.02 -9.47
N HIS A 63 -7.80 -16.98 -9.93
CA HIS A 63 -7.32 -18.35 -10.13
C HIS A 63 -6.14 -18.47 -11.11
N SER A 64 -5.93 -17.46 -11.95
CA SER A 64 -4.79 -17.39 -12.88
C SER A 64 -3.54 -16.77 -12.23
N PHE A 65 -3.63 -16.23 -11.01
CA PHE A 65 -2.54 -15.61 -10.28
C PHE A 65 -2.31 -16.35 -8.95
N PRO A 66 -1.11 -16.88 -8.68
CA PRO A 66 -0.84 -17.58 -7.41
C PRO A 66 -0.70 -16.64 -6.21
N ASP A 67 -0.66 -15.33 -6.43
CA ASP A 67 -0.39 -14.33 -5.40
C ASP A 67 -1.67 -13.82 -4.72
N ARG A 68 -1.93 -14.32 -3.51
CA ARG A 68 -3.10 -13.93 -2.70
C ARG A 68 -3.09 -12.46 -2.30
N ALA A 69 -1.91 -11.86 -2.08
CA ALA A 69 -1.81 -10.45 -1.73
C ALA A 69 -2.27 -9.57 -2.91
N TYR A 70 -1.87 -9.96 -4.13
CA TYR A 70 -2.29 -9.27 -5.35
C TYR A 70 -3.80 -9.41 -5.59
N GLU A 71 -4.38 -10.59 -5.37
CA GLU A 71 -5.84 -10.76 -5.43
C GLU A 71 -6.58 -9.80 -4.48
N LEU A 72 -6.12 -9.70 -3.23
CA LEU A 72 -6.72 -8.79 -2.25
C LEU A 72 -6.56 -7.32 -2.64
N GLN A 73 -5.41 -6.94 -3.22
CA GLN A 73 -5.22 -5.61 -3.78
C GLN A 73 -6.24 -5.31 -4.88
N LEU A 74 -6.45 -6.24 -5.83
CA LEU A 74 -7.44 -6.08 -6.90
C LEU A 74 -8.88 -6.00 -6.36
N GLU A 75 -9.23 -6.80 -5.35
CA GLU A 75 -10.51 -6.64 -4.66
C GLU A 75 -10.64 -5.24 -4.04
N GLY A 76 -9.56 -4.73 -3.43
CA GLY A 76 -9.46 -3.36 -2.91
C GLY A 76 -9.70 -2.31 -3.98
N ASP A 77 -9.04 -2.42 -5.14
CA ASP A 77 -9.17 -1.51 -6.28
C ASP A 77 -10.62 -1.45 -6.80
N ILE A 78 -11.26 -2.62 -6.94
CA ILE A 78 -12.66 -2.74 -7.38
C ILE A 78 -13.61 -2.09 -6.36
N LEU A 79 -13.44 -2.41 -5.08
CA LEU A 79 -14.26 -1.86 -4.00
C LEU A 79 -14.09 -0.34 -3.90
N TRP A 80 -12.85 0.16 -4.02
CA TRP A 80 -12.56 1.59 -3.98
C TRP A 80 -13.19 2.33 -5.16
N ALA A 81 -13.10 1.80 -6.38
CA ALA A 81 -13.75 2.36 -7.56
C ALA A 81 -15.29 2.38 -7.45
N LEU A 82 -15.85 1.51 -6.62
CA LEU A 82 -17.28 1.45 -6.31
C LEU A 82 -17.67 2.28 -5.08
N GLU A 83 -16.73 2.99 -4.45
CA GLU A 83 -16.91 3.77 -3.21
C GLU A 83 -17.36 2.91 -2.01
N ASP A 84 -16.98 1.63 -1.99
CA ASP A 84 -17.27 0.72 -0.88
C ASP A 84 -16.23 0.88 0.25
N THR A 85 -16.70 1.01 1.49
CA THR A 85 -15.88 1.19 2.68
C THR A 85 -14.96 0.00 2.97
N LEU A 86 -15.29 -1.20 2.47
CA LEU A 86 -14.48 -2.41 2.65
C LEU A 86 -13.18 -2.40 1.82
N ALA A 87 -13.01 -1.45 0.91
CA ALA A 87 -11.78 -1.31 0.13
C ALA A 87 -10.54 -1.21 1.03
N LYS A 88 -10.63 -0.39 2.08
CA LYS A 88 -9.57 -0.20 3.06
C LYS A 88 -9.14 -1.53 3.69
N ASP A 89 -10.10 -2.32 4.15
CA ASP A 89 -9.82 -3.60 4.81
C ASP A 89 -9.10 -4.58 3.87
N ARG A 90 -9.44 -4.55 2.58
CA ARG A 90 -8.77 -5.36 1.55
C ARG A 90 -7.35 -4.91 1.27
N TYR A 91 -7.12 -3.61 1.14
CA TYR A 91 -5.75 -3.08 1.01
C TYR A 91 -4.90 -3.40 2.24
N THR A 92 -5.45 -3.26 3.46
CA THR A 92 -4.72 -3.61 4.68
C THR A 92 -4.35 -5.08 4.72
N GLN A 93 -5.27 -5.99 4.37
CA GLN A 93 -4.98 -7.42 4.28
C GLN A 93 -3.90 -7.74 3.23
N ALA A 94 -3.96 -7.09 2.06
CA ALA A 94 -2.94 -7.25 1.02
C ALA A 94 -1.55 -6.76 1.49
N ALA A 95 -1.49 -5.58 2.13
CA ALA A 95 -0.26 -5.01 2.65
C ALA A 95 0.37 -5.90 3.73
N GLN A 96 -0.43 -6.45 4.65
CA GLN A 96 0.03 -7.39 5.66
C GLN A 96 0.58 -8.69 5.07
N LEU A 97 -0.01 -9.20 3.99
CA LEU A 97 0.54 -10.38 3.29
C LEU A 97 1.86 -10.04 2.58
N TYR A 98 2.01 -8.84 2.02
CA TYR A 98 3.28 -8.39 1.49
C TYR A 98 4.34 -8.21 2.59
N GLU A 99 3.99 -7.63 3.74
CA GLU A 99 4.87 -7.55 4.92
C GLU A 99 5.33 -8.94 5.35
N HIS A 100 4.41 -9.89 5.52
CA HIS A 100 4.72 -11.26 5.95
C HIS A 100 5.67 -11.97 4.98
N ASN A 101 5.58 -11.65 3.68
CA ASN A 101 6.43 -12.24 2.64
C ASN A 101 7.68 -11.40 2.35
N GLU A 102 8.01 -10.43 3.21
CA GLU A 102 9.17 -9.51 3.07
C GLU A 102 9.19 -8.72 1.75
N ARG A 103 8.01 -8.53 1.15
CA ARG A 103 7.79 -7.76 -0.08
C ARG A 103 7.51 -6.30 0.28
N TRP A 104 8.53 -5.65 0.85
CA TRP A 104 8.40 -4.34 1.47
C TRP A 104 7.98 -3.24 0.49
N VAL A 105 8.41 -3.30 -0.77
CA VAL A 105 8.07 -2.27 -1.78
C VAL A 105 6.56 -2.25 -2.04
N GLU A 106 5.94 -3.42 -2.18
CA GLU A 106 4.51 -3.55 -2.39
C GLU A 106 3.70 -3.19 -1.14
N ALA A 107 4.16 -3.59 0.05
CA ALA A 107 3.55 -3.19 1.31
C ALA A 107 3.57 -1.66 1.50
N ILE A 108 4.72 -1.02 1.26
CA ILE A 108 4.88 0.45 1.28
C ILE A 108 3.85 1.10 0.34
N ALA A 109 3.79 0.66 -0.92
CA ALA A 109 2.90 1.25 -1.91
C ALA A 109 1.42 1.19 -1.48
N LEU A 110 1.00 0.09 -0.86
CA LEU A 110 -0.37 -0.04 -0.34
C LEU A 110 -0.62 0.83 0.89
N TYR A 111 0.32 0.91 1.83
CA TYR A 111 0.15 1.79 2.99
C TYR A 111 0.21 3.28 2.62
N GLU A 112 1.03 3.69 1.65
CA GLU A 112 0.98 5.03 1.06
C GLU A 112 -0.39 5.32 0.43
N HIS A 113 -0.94 4.34 -0.30
CA HIS A 113 -2.27 4.47 -0.90
C HIS A 113 -3.37 4.62 0.18
N ILE A 114 -3.36 3.76 1.21
CA ILE A 114 -4.29 3.82 2.34
C ILE A 114 -4.20 5.18 3.04
N THR A 115 -3.00 5.66 3.36
CA THR A 115 -2.81 6.95 4.05
C THR A 115 -3.14 8.15 3.17
N THR A 116 -3.06 8.01 1.84
CA THR A 116 -3.53 9.04 0.90
C THR A 116 -5.05 9.14 0.88
N ILE A 117 -5.77 8.01 0.89
CA ILE A 117 -7.24 8.00 0.88
C ILE A 117 -7.82 8.26 2.28
N TYR A 118 -7.16 7.75 3.32
CA TYR A 118 -7.59 7.79 4.72
C TYR A 118 -6.51 8.45 5.60
N PRO A 119 -6.31 9.78 5.49
CA PRO A 119 -5.18 10.48 6.12
C PRO A 119 -5.18 10.51 7.66
N ILE A 120 -6.26 10.06 8.29
CA ILE A 120 -6.44 10.01 9.76
C ILE A 120 -6.21 8.57 10.29
N ASP A 121 -5.83 7.63 9.42
CA ASP A 121 -5.51 6.28 9.87
C ASP A 121 -4.10 6.19 10.48
N TYR A 122 -4.06 6.36 11.80
CA TYR A 122 -2.84 6.27 12.60
C TYR A 122 -2.21 4.88 12.58
N THR A 123 -3.01 3.83 12.46
CA THR A 123 -2.50 2.46 12.35
C THR A 123 -1.77 2.28 11.03
N ALA A 124 -2.36 2.72 9.91
CA ALA A 124 -1.71 2.66 8.60
C ALA A 124 -0.44 3.54 8.52
N LEU A 125 -0.41 4.69 9.21
CA LEU A 125 0.79 5.52 9.32
C LEU A 125 1.90 4.83 10.13
N ALA A 126 1.55 4.15 11.23
CA ALA A 126 2.52 3.38 12.01
C ALA A 126 3.08 2.20 11.21
N ASP A 127 2.21 1.49 10.49
CA ASP A 127 2.60 0.40 9.58
C ASP A 127 3.49 0.91 8.44
N LEU A 128 3.19 2.08 7.88
CA LEU A 128 4.03 2.70 6.83
C LEU A 128 5.42 3.05 7.35
N LEU A 129 5.53 3.63 8.55
CA LEU A 129 6.82 3.90 9.19
C LEU A 129 7.62 2.61 9.40
N PHE A 130 6.96 1.55 9.90
CA PHE A 130 7.56 0.23 10.03
C PHE A 130 8.05 -0.30 8.68
N CYS A 131 7.22 -0.24 7.64
CA CYS A 131 7.57 -0.69 6.29
C CYS A 131 8.74 0.10 5.69
N TYR A 132 8.81 1.43 5.86
CA TYR A 132 9.96 2.21 5.39
C TYR A 132 11.25 1.83 6.08
N ALA A 133 11.20 1.53 7.38
CA ALA A 133 12.35 1.04 8.13
C ALA A 133 12.83 -0.32 7.59
N MET A 134 11.91 -1.27 7.40
CA MET A 134 12.23 -2.63 6.91
C MET A 134 12.68 -2.64 5.45
N GLY A 135 12.08 -1.79 4.62
CA GLY A 135 12.43 -1.63 3.21
C GLY A 135 13.69 -0.80 2.94
N ASN A 136 14.43 -0.38 3.98
CA ASN A 136 15.60 0.51 3.87
C ASN A 136 15.31 1.84 3.14
N ALA A 137 14.09 2.36 3.25
CA ALA A 137 13.64 3.61 2.63
C ALA A 137 13.83 4.80 3.60
N TYR A 138 15.06 5.02 4.05
CA TYR A 138 15.39 5.94 5.14
C TYR A 138 14.96 7.39 4.87
N ASP A 139 15.16 7.89 3.66
CA ASP A 139 14.79 9.26 3.31
C ASP A 139 13.27 9.49 3.44
N LEU A 140 12.48 8.49 3.03
CA LEU A 140 11.02 8.53 3.13
C LEU A 140 10.58 8.42 4.60
N PHE A 141 11.23 7.55 5.37
CA PHE A 141 10.99 7.44 6.81
C PHE A 141 11.21 8.77 7.53
N THR A 142 12.39 9.37 7.37
CA THR A 142 12.74 10.64 8.03
C THR A 142 11.80 11.76 7.59
N THR A 143 11.44 11.80 6.30
CA THR A 143 10.46 12.76 5.76
C THR A 143 9.09 12.61 6.43
N LEU A 144 8.61 11.37 6.61
CA LEU A 144 7.34 11.11 7.27
C LEU A 144 7.38 11.50 8.75
N CYS A 145 8.43 11.14 9.49
CA CYS A 145 8.60 11.54 10.89
C CYS A 145 8.60 13.08 11.05
N ASN A 146 9.36 13.79 10.21
CA ASN A 146 9.40 15.26 10.24
C ASN A 146 8.03 15.87 9.90
N THR A 147 7.31 15.28 8.95
CA THR A 147 5.95 15.72 8.59
C THR A 147 4.97 15.53 9.75
N LEU A 148 5.04 14.39 10.44
CA LEU A 148 4.21 14.12 11.62
C LEU A 148 4.54 15.09 12.76
N LEU A 149 5.83 15.28 13.06
CA LEU A 149 6.28 16.23 14.09
C LEU A 149 5.83 17.66 13.80
N HIS A 150 5.98 18.12 12.54
CA HIS A 150 5.52 19.44 12.13
C HIS A 150 4.00 19.58 12.30
N LYS A 151 3.21 18.57 11.87
CA LYS A 151 1.75 18.57 12.06
C LYS A 151 1.39 18.68 13.54
N THR A 152 2.11 17.98 14.41
CA THR A 152 1.95 18.07 15.87
C THR A 152 2.22 19.48 16.39
N GLN A 153 3.35 20.08 16.01
CA GLN A 153 3.73 21.44 16.41
C GLN A 153 2.73 22.51 15.95
N THR A 154 2.09 22.30 14.79
CA THR A 154 1.04 23.21 14.28
C THR A 154 -0.36 22.93 14.83
N GLY A 155 -0.53 21.92 15.69
CA GLY A 155 -1.82 21.50 16.23
C GLY A 155 -2.73 20.76 15.23
N MET A 156 -2.22 20.37 14.06
CA MET A 156 -2.95 19.57 13.06
C MET A 156 -3.03 18.09 13.44
N LEU A 157 -2.11 17.62 14.28
CA LEU A 157 -2.08 16.29 14.90
C LEU A 157 -1.96 16.49 16.41
N SER A 158 -2.73 15.76 17.22
CA SER A 158 -2.56 15.84 18.68
C SER A 158 -1.31 15.09 19.13
N ASP A 159 -0.71 15.52 20.25
CA ASP A 159 0.42 14.82 20.86
C ASP A 159 0.09 13.35 21.17
N THR A 160 -1.15 13.07 21.58
CA THR A 160 -1.65 11.70 21.83
C THR A 160 -1.66 10.84 20.57
N ASN A 161 -2.05 11.40 19.43
CA ASN A 161 -2.07 10.64 18.17
C ASN A 161 -0.65 10.42 17.66
N TYR A 162 0.21 11.45 17.74
CA TYR A 162 1.63 11.31 17.41
C TYR A 162 2.31 10.21 18.23
N THR A 163 2.17 10.26 19.57
CA THR A 163 2.74 9.24 20.46
C THR A 163 2.18 7.85 20.20
N THR A 164 0.89 7.73 19.86
CA THR A 164 0.28 6.45 19.48
C THR A 164 0.91 5.87 18.22
N ILE A 165 1.07 6.68 17.15
CA ILE A 165 1.69 6.25 15.89
C ILE A 165 3.12 5.74 16.15
N MET A 166 3.90 6.55 16.88
CA MET A 166 5.31 6.27 17.14
C MET A 166 5.47 5.01 18.01
N HIS A 167 4.63 4.87 19.05
CA HIS A 167 4.65 3.68 19.91
C HIS A 167 4.27 2.41 19.14
N GLN A 168 3.24 2.44 18.29
CA GLN A 168 2.84 1.28 17.49
C GLN A 168 3.94 0.86 16.50
N ALA A 169 4.56 1.82 15.82
CA ALA A 169 5.67 1.56 14.90
C ALA A 169 6.87 0.95 15.66
N GLN A 170 7.22 1.50 16.83
CA GLN A 170 8.28 0.97 17.68
C GLN A 170 7.98 -0.45 18.17
N GLU A 171 6.76 -0.71 18.63
CA GLU A 171 6.35 -2.04 19.10
C GLU A 171 6.46 -3.08 17.97
N LYS A 172 6.06 -2.73 16.74
CA LYS A 172 6.27 -3.58 15.56
C LYS A 172 7.75 -3.81 15.30
N LEU A 173 8.58 -2.77 15.27
CA LEU A 173 10.02 -2.90 15.03
C LEU A 173 10.71 -3.81 16.05
N GLN A 174 10.32 -3.74 17.33
CA GLN A 174 10.87 -4.60 18.39
C GLN A 174 10.54 -6.09 18.19
N LYS A 175 9.42 -6.42 17.51
CA LYS A 175 9.01 -7.81 17.21
C LYS A 175 9.77 -8.42 16.03
N TYR A 176 10.50 -7.63 15.24
CA TYR A 176 11.26 -8.09 14.08
C TYR A 176 12.78 -7.97 14.35
N PRO A 177 13.40 -8.96 15.03
CA PRO A 177 14.82 -8.94 15.35
C PRO A 177 15.65 -9.31 14.12
N THR A 178 15.87 -8.35 13.21
CA THR A 178 16.83 -8.52 12.11
C THR A 178 18.16 -7.88 12.47
N SER A 179 19.26 -8.62 12.31
CA SER A 179 20.62 -8.20 12.66
C SER A 179 21.10 -6.94 11.94
N GLN A 180 20.44 -6.54 10.85
CA GLN A 180 20.81 -5.36 10.04
C GLN A 180 20.12 -4.06 10.46
N HIS A 181 19.02 -4.11 11.23
CA HIS A 181 18.21 -2.92 11.53
C HIS A 181 18.40 -2.39 12.97
N THR A 182 19.11 -3.11 13.82
CA THR A 182 19.21 -2.81 15.26
C THR A 182 19.83 -1.45 15.58
N ALA A 183 20.88 -1.04 14.85
CA ALA A 183 21.54 0.24 15.12
C ALA A 183 20.60 1.44 14.87
N TRP A 184 19.93 1.45 13.73
CA TRP A 184 19.07 2.57 13.35
C TRP A 184 17.72 2.57 14.09
N VAL A 185 17.15 1.39 14.37
CA VAL A 185 15.95 1.30 15.23
C VAL A 185 16.26 1.87 16.61
N ASN A 186 17.46 1.62 17.16
CA ASN A 186 17.88 2.21 18.42
C ASN A 186 18.07 3.73 18.31
N ASP A 187 18.67 4.23 17.23
CA ASP A 187 18.79 5.68 16.99
C ASP A 187 17.44 6.36 16.84
N PHE A 188 16.47 5.70 16.19
CA PHE A 188 15.10 6.17 16.09
C PHE A 188 14.40 6.21 17.45
N ILE A 189 14.52 5.14 18.25
CA ILE A 189 13.98 5.11 19.61
C ILE A 189 14.56 6.25 20.45
N LEU A 190 15.87 6.49 20.31
CA LEU A 190 16.55 7.58 21.01
C LEU A 190 16.06 8.95 20.53
N TRP A 191 15.90 9.14 19.22
CA TRP A 191 15.37 10.37 18.62
C TRP A 191 13.93 10.64 19.07
N ALA A 192 13.06 9.65 18.99
CA ALA A 192 11.66 9.75 19.40
C ALA A 192 11.52 10.06 20.91
N ALA A 193 12.43 9.56 21.75
CA ALA A 193 12.43 9.82 23.19
C ALA A 193 12.94 11.22 23.59
N THR A 194 13.59 11.96 22.69
CA THR A 194 14.21 13.27 22.99
C THR A 194 13.42 14.48 22.45
N LYS A 195 12.28 14.24 21.80
CA LYS A 195 11.42 15.26 21.18
C LYS A 195 10.04 15.27 21.80
#